data_AF-A0A928QWX6-F1
#
_entry.id   AF-A0A928QWX6-F1
#
_cell.length_a   1.000
_cell.length_b   1.000
_cell.length_c   1.000
_cell.angle_alpha   90.00
_cell.angle_beta   90.00
_cell.angle_gamma   90.00
#
_symmetry.space_group_name_H-M   'P 1'
#
loop_
_entity.id
_entity.type
_entity.pdbx_description
1 polymer ?
#
loop_
_entity_poly.entity_id
_entity_poly.type
_entity_poly.pdbx_seq_one_letter_code
_entity_poly.pdbx_strand_id
1 'polypeptide(L)'
;MSALFGLIATPLGYVMEYIYKFMGNYGYSIIAFALLAKFIMLPLSIKQKRSMITTQRLQPKLAELQKKYSNDREKYAEEAQRLYDDYGASPMGGCGTSLLTLPIMLGLYYVVTQPLTYMMHLSGTEVSALAEAMDVATNRFGYQLSLAGMFADNFAKLSAICDKIFPIDFTFYGFDLTATPSL
;
A
#
# COMPACT_ATOMS: atom_id res chain seq x y z
N MET A 1 -3.24 10.20 14.25
CA MET A 1 -3.42 9.30 13.08
C MET A 1 -2.11 9.10 12.31
N SER A 2 -1.27 10.14 12.19
CA SER A 2 0.08 10.11 11.58
C SER A 2 1.12 9.20 12.27
N ALA A 3 1.07 9.02 13.60
CA ALA A 3 2.07 8.20 14.31
C ALA A 3 1.98 6.69 14.00
N LEU A 4 0.76 6.14 13.88
CA LEU A 4 0.55 4.72 13.55
C LEU A 4 0.99 4.42 12.10
N PHE A 5 0.64 5.32 11.18
CA PHE A 5 1.07 5.19 9.78
C PHE A 5 2.57 5.43 9.62
N GLY A 6 3.16 6.38 10.35
CA GLY A 6 4.60 6.59 10.37
C GLY A 6 5.38 5.36 10.87
N LEU A 7 4.85 4.65 11.88
CA LEU A 7 5.48 3.43 12.40
C LEU A 7 5.53 2.30 11.36
N ILE A 8 4.53 2.22 10.47
CA ILE A 8 4.49 1.24 9.37
C ILE A 8 5.26 1.77 8.15
N ALA A 9 5.12 3.05 7.81
CA ALA A 9 5.69 3.64 6.60
C ALA A 9 7.20 3.81 6.67
N THR A 10 7.76 4.06 7.87
CA THR A 10 9.22 4.20 8.06
C THR A 10 9.99 2.94 7.66
N PRO A 11 9.70 1.73 8.19
CA PRO A 11 10.41 0.52 7.76
C PRO A 11 10.14 0.18 6.29
N LEU A 12 8.95 0.47 5.77
CA LEU A 12 8.65 0.31 4.35
C LEU A 12 9.49 1.25 3.47
N GLY A 13 9.74 2.48 3.94
CA GLY A 13 10.60 3.47 3.32
C GLY A 13 12.05 2.98 3.18
N TYR A 14 12.62 2.40 4.25
CA TYR A 14 13.96 1.77 4.19
C TYR A 14 14.03 0.61 3.19
N VAL A 15 12.99 -0.24 3.14
CA VAL A 15 12.94 -1.34 2.17
C VAL A 15 12.89 -0.79 0.74
N MET A 16 12.09 0.25 0.50
CA MET A 16 12.01 0.91 -0.80
C MET A 16 13.32 1.58 -1.20
N GLU A 17 13.99 2.27 -0.28
CA GLU A 17 15.31 2.86 -0.50
C GLU A 17 16.35 1.80 -0.88
N TYR A 18 16.36 0.66 -0.18
CA TYR A 18 17.29 -0.44 -0.46
C TYR A 18 17.04 -1.04 -1.85
N ILE A 19 15.77 -1.29 -2.19
CA ILE A 19 15.40 -1.78 -3.52
C ILE A 19 15.80 -0.76 -4.59
N TYR A 20 15.58 0.54 -4.34
CA TYR A 20 15.94 1.59 -5.27
C TYR A 20 17.45 1.69 -5.50
N LYS A 21 18.26 1.60 -4.44
CA LYS A 21 19.72 1.57 -4.55
C LYS A 21 20.23 0.40 -5.38
N PHE A 22 19.52 -0.73 -5.39
CA PHE A 22 19.87 -1.89 -6.21
C PHE A 22 19.39 -1.75 -7.66
N MET A 23 18.20 -1.20 -7.89
CA MET A 23 17.56 -1.16 -9.21
C MET A 23 17.91 0.08 -10.04
N GLY A 24 18.22 1.20 -9.37
CA GLY A 24 18.56 2.49 -10.00
C GLY A 24 17.40 3.21 -10.67
N ASN A 25 16.19 2.64 -10.66
CA ASN A 25 15.01 3.18 -11.34
C ASN A 25 13.76 2.99 -10.49
N TYR A 26 12.97 4.05 -10.36
CA TYR A 26 11.86 4.10 -9.42
C TYR A 26 10.71 3.16 -9.81
N GLY A 27 10.38 3.07 -11.09
CA GLY A 27 9.31 2.20 -11.58
C GLY A 27 9.60 0.72 -11.33
N TYR A 28 10.81 0.26 -11.65
CA TYR A 28 11.22 -1.12 -11.35
C TYR A 28 11.29 -1.39 -9.83
N SER A 29 11.64 -0.37 -9.04
CA SER A 29 11.68 -0.48 -7.57
C SER A 29 10.31 -0.74 -6.96
N ILE A 30 9.28 -0.02 -7.45
CA ILE A 30 7.88 -0.25 -7.03
C ILE A 30 7.44 -1.69 -7.35
N ILE A 31 7.76 -2.18 -8.56
CA ILE A 31 7.38 -3.54 -8.97
C ILE A 31 8.06 -4.59 -8.06
N ALA A 32 9.35 -4.44 -7.81
CA ALA A 32 10.08 -5.36 -6.94
C ALA A 32 9.55 -5.33 -5.50
N PHE A 33 9.22 -4.16 -4.97
CA PHE A 33 8.59 -4.02 -3.67
C PHE A 33 7.23 -4.72 -3.60
N ALA A 34 6.38 -4.54 -4.63
CA ALA A 34 5.09 -5.22 -4.71
C ALA A 34 5.24 -6.74 -4.74
N LEU A 35 6.24 -7.26 -5.45
CA LEU A 35 6.56 -8.69 -5.48
C LEU A 35 7.03 -9.19 -4.10
N LEU A 36 7.91 -8.44 -3.44
CA LEU A 36 8.42 -8.79 -2.11
C LEU A 36 7.30 -8.78 -1.06
N ALA A 37 6.44 -7.76 -1.07
CA ALA A 37 5.27 -7.69 -0.20
C ALA A 37 4.31 -8.88 -0.43
N LYS A 38 4.04 -9.22 -1.70
CA LYS A 38 3.26 -10.42 -2.04
C LYS A 38 3.91 -11.71 -1.55
N PHE A 39 5.23 -11.81 -1.62
CA PHE A 39 5.96 -13.00 -1.15
C PHE A 39 5.84 -13.19 0.36
N ILE A 40 5.99 -12.12 1.14
CA ILE A 40 5.83 -12.13 2.60
C ILE A 40 4.38 -12.47 2.99
N MET A 41 3.41 -11.96 2.23
CA MET A 41 1.99 -12.19 2.51
C MET A 41 1.43 -13.50 1.96
N LEU A 42 2.15 -14.15 1.05
CA LEU A 42 1.76 -15.41 0.43
C LEU A 42 1.27 -16.48 1.43
N PRO A 43 1.98 -16.81 2.52
CA PRO A 43 1.51 -17.80 3.49
C PRO A 43 0.18 -17.40 4.14
N LEU A 44 -0.02 -16.11 4.42
CA LEU A 44 -1.26 -15.58 4.99
C LEU A 44 -2.39 -15.62 3.95
N SER A 45 -2.11 -15.24 2.70
CA SER A 45 -3.06 -15.31 1.59
C SER A 45 -3.50 -16.75 1.31
N ILE A 46 -2.61 -17.74 1.45
CA ILE A 46 -2.96 -19.16 1.30
C ILE A 46 -3.95 -19.59 2.40
N LYS A 47 -3.70 -19.19 3.66
CA LYS A 47 -4.62 -19.46 4.77
C LYS A 47 -6.00 -18.81 4.54
N GLN A 48 -6.02 -17.56 4.08
CA GLN A 48 -7.26 -16.84 3.74
C GLN A 48 -8.02 -17.52 2.59
N LYS A 49 -7.33 -17.93 1.52
CA LYS A 49 -7.93 -18.66 0.39
C LYS A 49 -8.53 -20.00 0.82
N ARG A 50 -7.86 -20.74 1.71
CA ARG A 50 -8.39 -22.00 2.24
C ARG A 50 -9.74 -21.79 2.95
N SER A 51 -9.84 -20.76 3.79
CA SER A 51 -11.10 -20.41 4.47
C SER A 51 -12.19 -20.05 3.47
N MET A 52 -11.87 -19.24 2.46
CA MET A 52 -12.81 -18.85 1.40
C MET A 52 -13.38 -20.05 0.63
N ILE A 53 -12.54 -21.03 0.28
CA ILE A 53 -12.97 -22.23 -0.44
C ILE A 53 -13.90 -23.08 0.43
N THR A 54 -13.62 -23.21 1.73
CA THR A 54 -14.52 -23.94 2.66
C THR A 54 -15.89 -23.27 2.71
N THR A 55 -15.94 -21.94 2.84
CA THR A 55 -17.20 -21.18 2.83
C THR A 55 -17.94 -21.29 1.50
N GLN A 56 -17.24 -21.30 0.35
CA GLN A 56 -17.86 -21.52 -0.96
C GLN A 56 -18.52 -22.90 -1.06
N ARG A 57 -17.93 -23.94 -0.48
CA ARG A 57 -18.53 -25.29 -0.42
C ARG A 57 -19.78 -25.35 0.45
N LEU A 58 -19.91 -24.43 1.42
CA LEU A 58 -21.08 -24.32 2.30
C LEU A 58 -22.26 -23.57 1.66
N GLN A 59 -22.02 -22.69 0.67
CA GLN A 59 -23.07 -21.92 -0.01
C GLN A 59 -24.28 -22.74 -0.50
N PRO A 60 -24.13 -23.91 -1.17
CA PRO A 60 -25.29 -24.69 -1.59
C PRO A 60 -26.12 -25.20 -0.40
N LYS A 61 -25.47 -25.61 0.69
CA LYS A 61 -26.17 -26.07 1.91
C LYS A 61 -26.87 -24.93 2.63
N LEU A 62 -26.24 -23.75 2.68
CA LEU A 62 -26.85 -22.53 3.20
C LEU A 62 -28.07 -22.12 2.37
N ALA A 63 -28.04 -22.30 1.05
CA ALA A 63 -29.17 -22.02 0.17
C ALA A 63 -30.34 -23.00 0.39
N GLU A 64 -30.06 -24.29 0.66
CA GLU A 64 -31.08 -25.25 1.07
C GLU A 64 -31.70 -24.89 2.43
N LEU A 65 -30.85 -24.50 3.39
CA LEU A 65 -31.28 -24.04 4.71
C LEU A 65 -32.16 -22.78 4.60
N GLN A 66 -31.76 -21.84 3.75
CA GLN A 66 -32.52 -20.62 3.47
C GLN A 66 -33.89 -20.94 2.88
N LYS A 67 -33.98 -21.92 1.96
CA LYS A 67 -35.29 -22.39 1.44
C LYS A 67 -36.14 -23.03 2.53
N LYS A 68 -35.55 -23.86 3.38
CA LYS A 68 -36.24 -24.59 4.46
C LYS A 68 -36.78 -23.66 5.56
N TYR A 69 -36.05 -22.59 5.89
CA TYR A 69 -36.39 -21.64 6.95
C TYR A 69 -36.70 -20.24 6.41
N SER A 70 -37.26 -20.14 5.20
CA SER A 70 -37.55 -18.85 4.53
C SER A 70 -38.40 -17.88 5.38
N ASN A 71 -39.30 -18.42 6.21
CA ASN A 71 -40.21 -17.66 7.06
C ASN A 71 -39.70 -17.46 8.51
N ASP A 72 -38.56 -18.06 8.88
CA ASP A 72 -38.03 -18.03 10.24
C ASP A 72 -36.55 -17.65 10.20
N ARG A 73 -36.30 -16.33 10.18
CA ARG A 73 -34.93 -15.77 10.11
C ARG A 73 -34.10 -16.12 11.33
N GLU A 74 -34.73 -16.31 12.49
CA GLU A 74 -34.05 -16.60 13.74
C GLU A 74 -33.51 -18.03 13.72
N LYS A 75 -34.34 -19.01 13.34
CA LYS A 75 -33.88 -20.39 13.13
C LYS A 75 -32.87 -20.52 11.99
N TYR A 76 -33.04 -19.75 10.91
CA TYR A 76 -32.05 -19.74 9.84
C TYR A 76 -30.67 -19.28 10.35
N ALA A 77 -30.61 -18.22 11.15
CA ALA A 77 -29.35 -17.71 11.67
C ALA A 77 -28.66 -18.73 12.61
N GLU A 78 -29.43 -19.38 13.47
CA GLU A 78 -28.93 -20.41 14.40
C GLU A 78 -28.38 -21.63 13.64
N GLU A 79 -29.16 -22.20 12.73
CA GLU A 79 -28.75 -23.38 11.95
C GLU A 79 -27.61 -23.06 10.98
N ALA A 80 -27.58 -21.85 10.40
CA ALA A 80 -26.49 -21.41 9.55
C ALA A 80 -25.18 -21.29 10.35
N GLN A 81 -25.25 -20.73 11.56
CA GLN A 81 -24.08 -20.63 12.45
C GLN A 81 -23.58 -22.02 12.85
N ARG A 82 -24.49 -22.92 13.23
CA ARG A 82 -24.15 -24.31 13.58
C ARG A 82 -23.48 -25.04 12.41
N LEU A 83 -23.97 -24.82 11.19
CA LEU A 83 -23.37 -25.37 9.98
C LEU A 83 -21.98 -24.79 9.69
N TYR A 84 -21.74 -23.51 9.98
CA TYR A 84 -20.39 -22.92 9.90
C TYR A 84 -19.43 -23.58 10.90
N ASP A 85 -19.87 -23.79 12.13
CA ASP A 85 -19.09 -24.37 13.22
C ASP A 85 -18.74 -25.85 12.95
N ASP A 86 -19.71 -26.65 12.48
CA ASP A 86 -19.53 -28.07 12.13
C ASP A 86 -18.46 -28.26 11.02
N TYR A 87 -18.36 -27.32 10.09
CA TYR A 87 -17.40 -27.36 8.98
C TYR A 87 -16.12 -26.56 9.28
N GLY A 88 -15.99 -26.00 10.49
CA GLY A 88 -14.85 -25.19 10.91
C GLY A 88 -14.60 -23.97 10.03
N ALA A 89 -15.65 -23.42 9.42
CA ALA A 89 -15.59 -22.28 8.52
C ALA A 89 -16.05 -21.01 9.26
N SER A 90 -15.38 -19.89 9.02
CA SER A 90 -15.81 -18.60 9.58
C SER A 90 -16.43 -17.72 8.49
N PRO A 91 -17.64 -17.17 8.70
CA PRO A 91 -18.25 -16.21 7.77
C PRO A 91 -17.40 -14.93 7.60
N MET A 92 -16.52 -14.63 8.57
CA MET A 92 -15.58 -13.50 8.52
C MET A 92 -14.22 -13.83 7.87
N GLY A 93 -14.01 -15.06 7.41
CA GLY A 93 -12.75 -15.45 6.74
C GLY A 93 -12.45 -14.63 5.48
N GLY A 94 -13.47 -14.06 4.83
CA GLY A 94 -13.33 -13.25 3.62
C GLY A 94 -12.93 -11.78 3.85
N CYS A 95 -13.35 -11.15 4.96
CA CYS A 95 -13.07 -9.74 5.20
C CYS A 95 -11.65 -9.47 5.74
N GLY A 96 -10.97 -10.51 6.25
CA GLY A 96 -9.59 -10.41 6.72
C GLY A 96 -8.59 -9.99 5.62
N THR A 97 -8.84 -10.36 4.37
CA THR A 97 -7.99 -9.96 3.24
C THR A 97 -8.10 -8.46 2.95
N SER A 98 -9.32 -7.92 2.98
CA SER A 98 -9.54 -6.47 2.77
C SER A 98 -8.94 -5.65 3.90
N LEU A 99 -9.08 -6.11 5.15
CA LEU A 99 -8.53 -5.42 6.32
C LEU A 99 -7.00 -5.40 6.30
N LEU A 100 -6.36 -6.44 5.78
CA LEU A 100 -4.90 -6.48 5.60
C LEU A 100 -4.44 -5.62 4.39
N THR A 101 -5.22 -5.62 3.32
CA THR A 101 -4.87 -4.91 2.07
C THR A 101 -4.87 -3.40 2.27
N LEU A 102 -5.81 -2.86 3.07
CA LEU A 102 -5.96 -1.42 3.31
C LEU A 102 -4.69 -0.77 3.92
N PRO A 103 -4.11 -1.27 5.03
CA PRO A 103 -2.86 -0.73 5.57
C PRO A 103 -1.68 -0.73 4.60
N ILE A 104 -1.52 -1.79 3.80
CA ILE A 104 -0.43 -1.88 2.81
C ILE A 104 -0.63 -0.85 1.72
N MET A 105 -1.87 -0.73 1.22
CA MET A 105 -2.21 0.23 0.17
C MET A 105 -1.95 1.67 0.65
N LEU A 106 -2.33 1.98 1.90
CA LEU A 106 -2.04 3.27 2.53
C LEU A 106 -0.54 3.49 2.71
N GLY A 107 0.21 2.48 3.18
CA GLY A 107 1.66 2.57 3.33
C GLY A 107 2.36 2.84 2.00
N LEU A 108 2.03 2.08 0.97
CA LEU A 108 2.57 2.29 -0.38
C LEU A 108 2.19 3.67 -0.93
N TYR A 109 0.93 4.09 -0.73
CA TYR A 109 0.47 5.41 -1.14
C TYR A 109 1.30 6.54 -0.51
N TYR A 110 1.58 6.47 0.79
CA TYR A 110 2.40 7.47 1.48
C TYR A 110 3.85 7.45 0.99
N VAL A 111 4.45 6.26 0.85
CA VAL A 111 5.83 6.15 0.34
C VAL A 111 5.95 6.71 -1.08
N VAL A 112 4.95 6.45 -1.93
CA VAL A 112 4.95 6.92 -3.33
C VAL A 112 4.70 8.42 -3.46
N THR A 113 3.77 8.97 -2.67
CA THR A 113 3.41 10.40 -2.73
C THR A 113 4.36 11.30 -1.96
N GLN A 114 5.08 10.74 -0.98
CA GLN A 114 6.03 11.45 -0.13
C GLN A 114 7.41 10.76 -0.10
N PRO A 115 8.07 10.63 -1.27
CA PRO A 115 9.36 9.93 -1.37
C PRO A 115 10.45 10.65 -0.57
N LEU A 116 10.38 11.97 -0.43
CA LEU A 116 11.37 12.73 0.34
C LEU A 116 11.28 12.41 1.84
N THR A 117 10.07 12.32 2.37
CA THR A 117 9.86 11.97 3.78
C THR A 117 10.20 10.50 4.07
N TYR A 118 9.77 9.56 3.21
CA TYR A 118 9.88 8.13 3.55
C TYR A 118 11.05 7.40 2.90
N MET A 119 11.50 7.78 1.70
CA MET A 119 12.69 7.16 1.08
C MET A 119 13.98 7.90 1.46
N MET A 120 13.96 9.24 1.51
CA MET A 120 15.13 10.03 1.88
C MET A 120 15.20 10.35 3.38
N HIS A 121 14.19 9.92 4.15
CA HIS A 121 14.12 10.12 5.60
C HIS A 121 14.27 11.60 6.02
N LEU A 122 13.74 12.50 5.19
CA LEU A 122 13.76 13.94 5.45
C LEU A 122 12.64 14.34 6.39
N SER A 123 12.98 15.17 7.38
CA SER A 123 12.04 15.83 8.25
C SER A 123 11.14 16.80 7.46
N GLY A 124 9.94 17.08 7.98
CA GLY A 124 9.03 18.03 7.35
C GLY A 124 9.63 19.42 7.16
N THR A 125 10.56 19.82 8.04
CA THR A 125 11.32 21.08 7.93
C THR A 125 12.32 21.05 6.77
N GLU A 126 13.06 19.94 6.59
CA GLU A 126 13.99 19.79 5.45
C GLU A 126 13.21 19.80 4.12
N VAL A 127 12.08 19.08 4.06
CA VAL A 127 11.24 19.05 2.85
C VAL A 127 10.67 20.43 2.52
N SER A 128 10.24 21.18 3.54
CA SER A 128 9.68 22.53 3.34
C SER A 128 10.75 23.52 2.88
N ALA A 129 11.97 23.43 3.41
CA ALA A 129 13.11 24.24 2.98
C ALA A 129 13.50 23.94 1.52
N LEU A 130 13.47 22.67 1.11
CA LEU A 130 13.71 22.28 -0.29
C LEU A 130 12.59 22.77 -1.21
N ALA A 131 11.33 22.70 -0.78
CA ALA A 131 10.21 23.24 -1.55
C ALA A 131 10.31 24.75 -1.76
N GLU A 132 10.71 25.51 -0.73
CA GLU A 132 10.94 26.95 -0.81
C GLU A 132 12.11 27.29 -1.73
N ALA A 133 13.23 26.56 -1.63
CA ALA A 133 14.40 26.76 -2.49
C ALA A 133 14.13 26.52 -3.99
N MET A 134 13.04 25.82 -4.29
CA MET A 134 12.60 25.45 -5.64
C MET A 134 11.28 26.11 -6.06
N ASP A 135 10.72 27.01 -5.24
CA ASP A 135 9.45 27.69 -5.49
C ASP A 135 8.27 26.73 -5.77
N VAL A 136 8.24 25.59 -5.06
CA VAL A 136 7.19 24.56 -5.21
C VAL A 136 6.09 24.78 -4.19
N ALA A 137 4.86 24.93 -4.66
CA ALA A 137 3.69 25.09 -3.80
C ALA A 137 3.40 23.80 -2.99
N THR A 138 3.51 23.89 -1.66
CA THR A 138 3.32 22.77 -0.73
C THR A 138 1.86 22.41 -0.48
N ASN A 139 0.92 23.23 -0.96
CA ASN A 139 -0.52 23.02 -0.83
C ASN A 139 -1.10 22.03 -1.85
N ARG A 140 -0.30 21.59 -2.83
CA ARG A 140 -0.74 20.67 -3.89
C ARG A 140 -0.56 19.22 -3.47
N PHE A 141 -1.53 18.39 -3.83
CA PHE A 141 -1.39 16.95 -3.69
C PHE A 141 -0.20 16.44 -4.50
N GLY A 142 0.67 15.62 -3.89
CA GLY A 142 1.85 15.07 -4.56
C GLY A 142 3.00 16.07 -4.76
N TYR A 143 3.02 17.22 -4.08
CA TYR A 143 4.09 18.22 -4.25
C TYR A 143 5.50 17.64 -4.04
N GLN A 144 5.68 16.66 -3.14
CA GLN A 144 6.99 16.02 -2.93
C GLN A 144 7.44 15.17 -4.11
N LEU A 145 6.51 14.58 -4.87
CA LEU A 145 6.84 13.82 -6.08
C LEU A 145 7.30 14.77 -7.20
N SER A 146 6.58 15.89 -7.38
CA SER A 146 6.98 16.95 -8.30
C SER A 146 8.34 17.56 -7.90
N LEU A 147 8.54 17.81 -6.61
CA LEU A 147 9.80 18.29 -6.06
C LEU A 147 10.93 17.29 -6.32
N ALA A 148 10.71 15.99 -6.06
CA ALA A 148 11.68 14.94 -6.32
C ALA A 148 12.01 14.78 -7.82
N GLY A 149 11.06 14.98 -8.73
CA GLY A 149 11.32 14.99 -10.18
C GLY A 149 12.29 16.09 -10.61
N MET A 150 12.21 17.26 -9.97
CA MET A 150 13.11 18.38 -10.25
C MET A 150 14.50 18.26 -9.58
N PHE A 151 14.73 17.23 -8.75
CA PHE A 151 16.00 17.06 -8.04
C PHE A 151 17.15 16.71 -8.97
N ALA A 152 16.91 15.94 -10.02
CA ALA A 152 17.96 15.56 -10.97
C ALA A 152 18.60 16.80 -11.61
N ASP A 153 17.78 17.77 -12.02
CA ASP A 153 18.24 18.98 -12.69
C ASP A 153 18.83 20.03 -11.72
N ASN A 154 18.42 19.99 -10.44
CA ASN A 154 18.80 20.99 -9.43
C ASN A 154 19.71 20.42 -8.33
N PHE A 155 20.28 19.22 -8.53
CA PHE A 155 20.96 18.46 -7.48
C PHE A 155 22.10 19.23 -6.80
N ALA A 156 22.90 19.98 -7.57
CA ALA A 156 24.02 20.77 -7.04
C ALA A 156 23.56 21.87 -6.06
N LYS A 157 22.39 22.48 -6.30
CA LYS A 157 21.80 23.50 -5.43
C LYS A 157 21.21 22.88 -4.16
N LEU A 158 20.60 21.69 -4.30
CA LEU A 158 19.86 21.04 -3.23
C LEU A 158 20.75 20.26 -2.27
N SER A 159 21.80 19.61 -2.77
CA SER A 159 22.80 18.90 -1.95
C SER A 159 23.51 19.84 -0.96
N ALA A 160 23.63 21.13 -1.27
CA ALA A 160 24.15 22.13 -0.34
C ALA A 160 23.21 22.44 0.84
N ILE A 161 21.93 22.08 0.72
CA ILE A 161 20.88 22.31 1.73
C ILE A 161 20.67 21.03 2.56
N CYS A 162 20.76 19.85 1.95
CA CYS A 162 20.66 18.58 2.66
C CYS A 162 21.52 17.48 2.00
N ASP A 163 22.39 16.86 2.80
CA ASP A 163 23.32 15.82 2.35
C ASP A 163 22.65 14.46 2.08
N LYS A 164 21.42 14.27 2.56
CA LYS A 164 20.68 12.98 2.45
C LYS A 164 19.95 12.82 1.12
N ILE A 165 20.00 13.83 0.26
CA ILE A 165 19.29 13.84 -1.01
C ILE A 165 20.06 13.02 -2.06
N PHE A 166 19.34 12.26 -2.87
CA PHE A 166 19.88 11.60 -4.06
C PHE A 166 18.92 11.77 -5.24
N PRO A 167 19.40 11.81 -6.50
CA PRO A 167 18.51 11.90 -7.65
C PRO A 167 17.67 10.61 -7.79
N ILE A 168 16.36 10.77 -7.99
CA ILE A 168 15.46 9.65 -8.28
C ILE A 168 15.15 9.63 -9.78
N ASP A 169 15.44 8.51 -10.45
CA ASP A 169 15.02 8.29 -11.85
C ASP A 169 13.57 7.80 -11.90
N PHE A 170 12.68 8.68 -12.32
CA PHE A 170 11.25 8.43 -12.51
C PHE A 170 10.87 8.00 -13.92
N THR A 171 11.85 7.77 -14.81
CA THR A 171 11.59 7.36 -16.20
C THR A 171 11.21 5.88 -16.24
N PHE A 172 9.99 5.53 -16.62
CA PHE A 172 9.56 4.14 -16.74
C PHE A 172 8.95 3.88 -18.11
N TYR A 173 9.60 3.04 -18.93
CA TYR A 173 9.16 2.72 -20.29
C TYR A 173 8.92 3.95 -21.18
N GLY A 174 9.73 5.00 -21.03
CA GLY A 174 9.59 6.25 -21.78
C GLY A 174 8.52 7.20 -21.24
N PHE A 175 7.87 6.86 -20.12
CA PHE A 175 6.96 7.73 -19.40
C PHE A 175 7.65 8.32 -18.18
N ASP A 176 7.46 9.62 -17.95
CA ASP A 176 7.85 10.26 -16.70
C ASP A 176 6.75 10.03 -15.64
N LEU A 177 7.08 9.31 -14.58
CA LEU A 177 6.15 9.01 -13.50
C LEU A 177 5.82 10.22 -12.60
N THR A 178 6.52 11.34 -12.77
CA THR A 178 6.22 12.60 -12.08
C THR A 178 5.27 13.51 -12.86
N ALA A 179 5.05 13.23 -14.14
CA ALA A 179 4.17 14.03 -14.99
C ALA A 179 2.71 13.88 -14.52
N THR A 180 2.03 15.00 -14.35
CA THR A 180 0.58 15.01 -14.13
C THR A 180 -0.12 14.73 -15.45
N PRO A 181 -0.90 13.65 -15.60
CA PRO A 181 -1.61 13.37 -16.83
C PRO A 181 -2.62 14.49 -17.11
N SER A 182 -2.50 15.13 -18.28
CA SER A 182 -3.54 15.98 -18.83
C SER A 182 -4.62 15.08 -19.40
N LEU A 183 -5.80 15.07 -18.76
CA LEU A 183 -7.02 14.45 -19.28
C LEU A 183 -7.56 15.24 -20.49
#